data_AF-A0A0D8XF72-F1
#
_entry.id   AF-A0A0D8XF72-F1
#
_cell.length_a   1.000
_cell.length_b   1.000
_cell.length_c   1.000
_cell.angle_alpha   90.00
_cell.angle_beta   90.00
_cell.angle_gamma   90.00
#
_symmetry.space_group_name_H-M   'P 1'
#
loop_
_entity.id
_entity.type
_entity.pdbx_description
1 polymer ?
#
loop_
_entity_poly.entity_id
_entity_poly.type
_entity_poly.pdbx_seq_one_letter_code
_entity_poly.pdbx_strand_id
1 'polypeptide(L)' 'MEHINTIARLIEVSREYKKPLCLLFIDLKKAFDSVETEAVMEALTNQALPTPYIKILQIIINVTVIFALRLTHSTVR' A
#
# COMPACT_ATOMS: atom_id res chain seq x y z
N MET A 1 -11.28 -8.70 -2.84
CA MET A 1 -12.55 -9.17 -3.42
C MET A 1 -13.17 -8.11 -4.35
N GLU A 2 -13.23 -6.85 -3.94
CA GLU A 2 -13.99 -5.81 -4.66
C GLU A 2 -13.46 -5.51 -6.07
N HIS A 3 -12.15 -5.29 -6.26
CA HIS A 3 -11.60 -4.92 -7.58
C HIS A 3 -11.83 -5.97 -8.67
N ILE A 4 -11.73 -7.26 -8.33
CA ILE A 4 -11.98 -8.36 -9.29
C ILE A 4 -13.45 -8.35 -9.72
N ASN A 5 -14.37 -8.17 -8.76
CA ASN A 5 -15.80 -8.10 -9.04
C ASN A 5 -16.16 -6.86 -9.87
N THR A 6 -15.52 -5.72 -9.61
CA THR A 6 -15.70 -4.49 -10.41
C THR A 6 -15.24 -4.69 -11.85
N ILE A 7 -14.10 -5.35 -12.07
CA ILE A 7 -13.59 -5.65 -13.42
C ILE A 7 -14.53 -6.62 -14.15
N ALA A 8 -15.00 -7.66 -13.47
CA ALA A 8 -15.98 -8.60 -14.04
C ALA A 8 -17.24 -7.85 -14.51
N ARG A 9 -17.75 -6.93 -13.69
CA ARG A 9 -18.90 -6.09 -14.05
C ARG A 9 -18.62 -5.17 -15.24
N LEU A 10 -17.44 -4.55 -15.28
CA LEU A 10 -17.00 -3.71 -16.41
C LEU A 10 -16.97 -4.50 -17.73
N ILE A 11 -16.49 -5.74 -17.69
CA ILE A 11 -16.45 -6.64 -18.85
C ILE A 11 -17.88 -7.00 -19.31
N GLU A 12 -18.78 -7.34 -18.37
CA GLU A 12 -20.19 -7.62 -18.69
C GLU A 12 -20.85 -6.43 -19.40
N VAL A 13 -20.75 -5.24 -18.81
CA VAL A 13 -21.37 -4.02 -19.34
C VAL A 13 -20.76 -3.66 -20.70
N SER A 14 -19.44 -3.76 -20.87
CA SER A 14 -18.78 -3.52 -22.16
C SER A 14 -19.30 -4.46 -23.26
N ARG A 15 -19.52 -5.74 -22.93
CA ARG A 15 -20.10 -6.74 -23.85
C ARG A 15 -21.56 -6.43 -24.18
N GLU A 16 -22.36 -6.08 -23.18
CA GLU A 16 -23.78 -5.72 -23.33
C GLU A 16 -23.96 -4.55 -24.30
N TYR A 17 -23.16 -3.49 -24.14
CA TYR A 17 -23.24 -2.29 -24.98
C TYR A 17 -22.35 -2.33 -26.22
N LYS A 18 -21.69 -3.46 -26.51
CA LYS A 18 -20.76 -3.65 -27.65
C LYS A 18 -19.70 -2.55 -27.73
N LYS A 19 -19.20 -2.09 -26.58
CA LYS A 19 -18.15 -1.06 -26.49
C LYS A 19 -16.78 -1.71 -26.36
N PRO A 20 -15.76 -1.24 -27.09
CA PRO A 20 -14.40 -1.72 -26.90
C PRO A 20 -13.92 -1.38 -25.48
N LEU A 21 -13.34 -2.37 -24.79
CA LEU A 21 -12.75 -2.22 -23.46
C LEU A 21 -11.30 -2.69 -23.51
N CYS A 22 -10.39 -1.85 -23.02
CA CYS A 22 -8.99 -2.19 -22.81
C CYS A 22 -8.70 -2.16 -21.31
N LEU A 23 -8.04 -3.19 -20.79
CA LEU A 23 -7.67 -3.32 -19.39
C LEU A 23 -6.15 -3.50 -19.29
N LEU A 24 -5.50 -2.73 -18.42
CA LEU A 24 -4.09 -2.88 -18.08
C LEU A 24 -3.98 -3.33 -16.63
N PHE A 25 -3.34 -4.48 -16.40
CA PHE A 25 -3.05 -4.99 -15.07
C PHE A 25 -1.58 -4.66 -14.74
N ILE A 26 -1.37 -3.90 -13.67
CA ILE A 26 -0.04 -3.54 -13.18
C ILE A 26 0.17 -4.27 -11.86
N ASP A 27 1.17 -5.14 -11.83
CA ASP A 27 1.63 -5.77 -10.59
C ASP A 27 2.89 -5.05 -10.09
N LEU A 28 2.83 -4.57 -8.85
CA LEU A 28 3.93 -3.85 -8.22
C LEU A 28 4.72 -4.83 -7.35
N LYS A 29 5.93 -5.16 -7.79
CA LYS A 29 6.83 -6.04 -7.03
C LYS A 29 7.10 -5.45 -5.65
N LYS A 30 6.67 -6.16 -4.61
CA LYS A 30 6.87 -5.78 -3.19
C LYS A 30 6.39 -4.35 -2.89
N ALA A 31 5.18 -4.01 -3.34
CA ALA A 31 4.64 -2.65 -3.22
C ALA A 31 4.79 -2.07 -1.80
N PHE A 32 4.47 -2.85 -0.76
CA PHE A 32 4.61 -2.39 0.63
C PHE A 32 6.05 -2.23 1.09
N ASP A 33 6.98 -3.08 0.65
CA ASP A 33 8.40 -2.95 1.01
C ASP A 33 9.07 -1.76 0.30
N SER A 34 8.50 -1.31 -0.83
CA SER A 34 9.08 -0.28 -1.69
C SER A 34 8.70 1.15 -1.31
N VAL A 35 7.70 1.32 -0.44
CA VAL A 35 7.22 2.65 -0.05
C VAL A 35 8.09 3.21 1.08
N GLU A 36 8.58 4.43 0.89
CA GLU A 36 9.34 5.16 1.92
C GLU A 36 8.43 5.50 3.12
N THR A 37 8.98 5.34 4.33
CA THR A 37 8.23 5.61 5.56
C THR A 37 7.79 7.08 5.62
N GLU A 38 8.65 7.99 5.19
CA GLU A 38 8.41 9.42 5.10
C GLU A 38 7.22 9.74 4.21
N ALA A 39 7.12 9.09 3.04
CA ALA A 39 6.00 9.25 2.12
C ALA A 39 4.68 8.78 2.75
N VAL A 40 4.69 7.69 3.53
CA VAL A 40 3.52 7.26 4.30
C VAL A 40 3.14 8.32 5.33
N MET A 41 4.10 8.86 6.08
CA MET A 41 3.81 9.83 7.13
C MET A 41 3.26 11.16 6.57
N GLU A 42 3.80 11.61 5.45
CA GLU A 42 3.31 12.79 4.74
C GLU A 42 1.88 12.57 4.22
N ALA A 43 1.61 11.43 3.58
CA ALA A 43 0.29 11.10 3.08
C ALA A 43 -0.77 11.05 4.19
N LEU A 44 -0.45 10.45 5.35
CA LEU A 44 -1.36 10.41 6.50
C LEU A 44 -1.68 11.81 7.05
N THR A 45 -0.67 12.70 7.04
CA THR A 45 -0.83 14.09 7.48
C THR A 45 -1.68 14.88 6.48
N ASN A 46 -1.43 14.72 5.18
CA ASN A 46 -2.18 15.37 4.09
C ASN A 46 -3.64 14.90 4.02
N GLN A 47 -3.92 13.65 4.43
CA GLN A 47 -5.29 13.13 4.56
C GLN A 47 -6.02 13.60 5.83
N ALA A 48 -5.43 14.51 6.61
CA ALA A 48 -5.99 15.08 7.83
C ALA A 48 -6.41 14.04 8.87
N LEU A 49 -5.70 12.91 8.94
CA LEU A 49 -5.95 11.91 9.97
C LEU A 49 -5.64 12.49 11.36
N PRO A 50 -6.37 12.08 12.41
CA PRO A 50 -6.14 12.62 13.74
C PRO A 50 -4.71 12.32 14.19
N THR A 51 -4.04 13.37 14.70
CA THR A 51 -2.65 13.33 15.13
C THR A 51 -2.30 12.16 16.08
N PRO A 52 -3.17 11.71 17.02
CA PRO A 52 -2.88 10.55 17.84
C PRO A 52 -2.60 9.27 17.04
N TYR A 53 -3.35 9.02 15.95
CA TYR A 53 -3.15 7.83 15.11
C TYR A 53 -1.84 7.90 14.33
N ILE A 54 -1.52 9.07 13.78
CA ILE A 54 -0.26 9.32 13.07
C ILE A 54 0.94 9.05 14.01
N LYS A 55 0.88 9.54 15.25
CA LYS A 55 1.93 9.31 16.26
C LYS A 55 2.10 7.84 16.63
N ILE A 56 1.00 7.10 16.79
CA ILE A 56 1.05 5.66 17.08
C ILE A 56 1.72 4.92 15.92
N LEU A 57 1.37 5.24 14.68
CA LEU A 57 2.00 4.63 13.50
C LEU A 57 3.50 4.94 13.41
N GLN A 58 3.92 6.18 13.69
CA GLN A 58 5.35 6.52 13.78
C GLN A 58 6.10 5.66 14.80
N ILE A 59 5.52 5.48 15.99
CA ILE A 59 6.13 4.66 17.04
C ILE A 59 6.27 3.21 16.57
N ILE A 60 5.21 2.63 16.00
CA ILE A 60 5.20 1.24 15.54
C ILE A 60 6.26 1.04 14.45
N ILE A 61 6.34 1.94 13.47
CA ILE A 61 7.31 1.86 12.38
C ILE A 61 8.74 1.98 12.94
N ASN A 62 9.00 2.98 13.79
CA ASN A 62 10.32 3.19 14.38
C ASN A 62 10.80 2.00 15.24
N VAL A 63 9.92 1.43 16.08
CA VAL A 63 10.26 0.25 16.89
C VAL A 63 10.60 -0.96 16.01
N THR A 64 9.83 -1.16 14.93
CA THR A 64 10.06 -2.25 13.98
C THR A 64 11.40 -2.10 13.27
N VAL A 65 11.74 -0.89 12.81
CA VAL A 65 13.03 -0.59 12.15
C VAL A 65 14.20 -0.79 13.11
N ILE A 66 14.10 -0.28 14.34
CA ILE A 66 15.16 -0.44 15.36
C ILE A 66 15.38 -1.92 15.69
N PHE A 67 14.31 -2.69 15.85
CA PHE A 67 14.39 -4.11 16.12
C PHE A 67 15.06 -4.87 14.96
N ALA A 68 14.66 -4.59 13.72
CA ALA A 68 15.27 -5.19 12.53
C ALA A 68 16.78 -4.88 12.44
N LEU A 69 17.21 -3.64 12.68
CA LEU A 69 18.62 -3.25 12.71
C LEU A 69 19.42 -3.98 13.80
N ARG A 70 18.82 -4.18 14.98
CA ARG A 70 19.45 -4.95 16.06
C ARG A 70 19.64 -6.42 15.68
N LEU A 71 18.67 -7.03 15.01
CA LEU A 71 18.77 -8.41 14.55
C LEU A 71 19.81 -8.57 13.44
N THR A 72 19.86 -7.66 12.47
CA THR A 72 20.87 -7.72 11.39
C THR A 72 22.28 -7.52 11.96
N HIS A 73 22.46 -6.62 12.93
CA HIS A 73 23.75 -6.43 13.59
C HIS A 73 24.16 -7.61 14.49
N SER A 74 23.20 -8.38 15.00
CA SER A 74 23.47 -9.59 15.81
C SER A 74 23.74 -10.83 14.96
N THR A 75 23.31 -10.83 13.69
CA THR A 75 23.48 -11.96 12.75
C THR A 75 24.81 -11.89 11.97
N VAL A 76 25.49 -10.74 12.00
CA VAL A 76 26.81 -10.52 11.35
C VAL A 76 27.99 -10.78 12.32
N ARG A 77 27.75 -11.42 13.47
CA ARG A 77 28.79 -11.88 14.42
C ARG A 77 28.74 -13.39 14.62
#